data_AF-A0A1M3HRP1-F1
#
_entry.id   AF-A0A1M3HRP1-F1
#
_cell.length_a   1.000
_cell.length_b   1.000
_cell.length_c   1.000
_cell.angle_alpha   90.00
_cell.angle_beta   90.00
_cell.angle_gamma   90.00
#
_symmetry.space_group_name_H-M   'P 1'
#
loop_
_entity.id
_entity.type
_entity.pdbx_description
1 polymer ?
#
loop_
_entity_poly.entity_id
_entity_poly.type
_entity_poly.pdbx_seq_one_letter_code
_entity_poly.pdbx_strand_id
1 'polypeptide(L)'
;MKRLSLTLFCLLMPAAASAQLAPVPSFDDPRMQTIVYQPNMPVRLVVFPRASLKLMFHPGEHITRVVVSDGAAFTAAVLERSDAIELAPMRNGASATMKVETDQRSYTFELQTGEGLAAAYLVRFVPGETVAVSAAAPAPDAPLISYRLQGDRTVRPDRLYDDGTRTFIEWSRNRALPAVFGIGPGGSEEVVAGYMRDDVFVIDRIYNELVFRFDKERATARRESKPS
;
A
#
# COMPACT_ATOMS: atom_id res chain seq x y z
N MET A 1 26.07 9.24 -58.22
CA MET A 1 25.10 8.15 -57.94
C MET A 1 24.65 8.25 -56.48
N LYS A 2 23.36 8.58 -56.31
CA LYS A 2 22.44 8.47 -55.15
C LYS A 2 23.01 8.43 -53.72
N ARG A 3 22.75 9.51 -52.96
CA ARG A 3 22.84 9.58 -51.48
C ARG A 3 21.60 8.89 -50.89
N LEU A 4 21.79 7.85 -50.07
CA LEU A 4 20.70 7.12 -49.40
C LEU A 4 20.60 7.61 -47.96
N SER A 5 19.65 8.50 -47.68
CA SER A 5 19.26 8.86 -46.30
C SER A 5 18.41 7.73 -45.72
N LEU A 6 18.89 7.10 -44.65
CA LEU A 6 18.14 6.11 -43.88
C LEU A 6 17.54 6.81 -42.66
N THR A 7 16.26 7.16 -42.74
CA THR A 7 15.51 7.75 -41.63
C THR A 7 15.09 6.64 -40.67
N LEU A 8 15.70 6.61 -39.48
CA LEU A 8 15.39 5.68 -38.40
C LEU A 8 14.08 6.11 -37.72
N PHE A 9 13.00 5.39 -37.98
CA PHE A 9 11.69 5.59 -37.35
C PHE A 9 11.66 4.80 -36.03
N CYS A 10 11.99 5.45 -34.91
CA CYS A 10 11.81 4.88 -33.58
C CYS A 10 10.32 4.86 -33.22
N LEU A 11 9.68 3.68 -33.32
CA LEU A 11 8.39 3.43 -32.68
C LEU A 11 8.57 3.50 -31.15
N LEU A 12 8.08 4.57 -30.52
CA LEU A 12 7.80 4.55 -29.09
C LEU A 12 6.56 3.70 -28.86
N MET A 13 6.74 2.46 -28.39
CA MET A 13 5.63 1.70 -27.82
C MET A 13 5.29 2.28 -26.43
N PRO A 14 4.02 2.62 -26.14
CA PRO A 14 3.61 3.00 -24.81
C PRO A 14 3.67 1.76 -23.89
N ALA A 15 4.49 1.83 -22.85
CA ALA A 15 4.48 0.85 -21.79
C ALA A 15 3.16 0.98 -21.02
N ALA A 16 2.30 -0.03 -21.10
CA ALA A 16 1.11 -0.12 -20.26
C ALA A 16 1.56 -0.30 -18.81
N ALA A 17 1.43 0.76 -18.01
CA ALA A 17 1.59 0.68 -16.56
C ALA A 17 0.39 -0.10 -16.00
N SER A 18 0.58 -1.38 -15.69
CA SER A 18 -0.42 -2.18 -14.99
C SER A 18 -0.59 -1.63 -13.57
N ALA A 19 -1.76 -1.03 -13.30
CA ALA A 19 -2.15 -0.64 -11.95
C ALA A 19 -2.38 -1.92 -11.11
N GLN A 20 -1.59 -2.08 -10.04
CA GLN A 20 -1.70 -3.17 -9.08
C GLN A 20 -2.28 -2.63 -7.77
N LEU A 21 -3.17 -3.39 -7.12
CA LEU A 21 -3.76 -2.98 -5.85
C LEU A 21 -2.84 -3.42 -4.70
N ALA A 22 -2.31 -2.47 -3.94
CA ALA A 22 -1.59 -2.77 -2.71
C ALA A 22 -2.58 -2.76 -1.51
N PRO A 23 -2.48 -3.72 -0.58
CA PRO A 23 -3.26 -3.69 0.65
C PRO A 23 -2.95 -2.43 1.46
N VAL A 24 -3.98 -1.84 2.05
CA VAL A 24 -3.85 -0.61 2.85
C VAL A 24 -3.59 -0.99 4.31
N PRO A 25 -2.46 -0.58 4.92
CA PRO A 25 -2.22 -0.76 6.35
C PRO A 25 -3.37 -0.23 7.20
N SER A 26 -3.81 -1.03 8.16
CA SER A 26 -4.79 -0.66 9.15
C SER A 26 -4.19 0.37 10.07
N PHE A 27 -5.04 1.32 10.37
CA PHE A 27 -4.87 2.42 11.30
C PHE A 27 -4.26 1.98 12.65
N ASP A 28 -4.84 0.96 13.31
CA ASP A 28 -4.42 0.53 14.66
C ASP A 28 -3.12 -0.31 14.69
N ASP A 29 -2.87 -1.13 13.67
CA ASP A 29 -1.64 -1.91 13.49
C ASP A 29 -1.38 -2.05 11.98
N PRO A 30 -0.29 -1.46 11.45
CA PRO A 30 -0.03 -1.47 10.02
C PRO A 30 0.28 -2.87 9.46
N ARG A 31 0.49 -3.87 10.31
CA ARG A 31 0.64 -5.29 9.94
C ARG A 31 -0.70 -6.00 9.76
N MET A 32 -1.80 -5.36 10.16
CA MET A 32 -3.14 -5.69 9.71
C MET A 32 -3.44 -4.80 8.52
N GLN A 33 -3.79 -5.32 7.35
CA GLN A 33 -4.09 -4.53 6.17
C GLN A 33 -5.52 -4.80 5.70
N THR A 34 -6.10 -3.83 5.03
CA THR A 34 -7.45 -3.89 4.48
C THR A 34 -7.40 -3.66 2.97
N ILE A 35 -8.19 -4.41 2.22
CA ILE A 35 -8.29 -4.29 0.77
C ILE A 35 -9.74 -4.05 0.39
N VAL A 36 -9.99 -3.01 -0.41
CA VAL A 36 -11.25 -2.84 -1.11
C VAL A 36 -11.18 -3.67 -2.38
N TYR A 37 -12.01 -4.70 -2.51
CA TYR A 37 -11.97 -5.57 -3.69
C TYR A 37 -12.30 -4.78 -4.97
N GLN A 38 -11.46 -4.95 -5.99
CA GLN A 38 -11.70 -4.48 -7.35
C GLN A 38 -11.66 -5.67 -8.31
N PRO A 39 -12.72 -5.90 -9.10
CA PRO A 39 -12.73 -6.98 -10.09
C PRO A 39 -11.54 -6.88 -11.05
N ASN A 40 -10.89 -8.02 -11.33
CA ASN A 40 -9.79 -8.15 -12.29
C ASN A 40 -8.51 -7.37 -11.99
N MET A 41 -8.32 -6.85 -10.77
CA MET A 41 -7.07 -6.20 -10.38
C MET A 41 -6.21 -7.15 -9.54
N PRO A 42 -4.95 -7.43 -9.94
CA PRO A 42 -4.05 -8.23 -9.12
C PRO A 42 -3.68 -7.48 -7.84
N VAL A 43 -3.71 -8.21 -6.73
CA VAL A 43 -3.41 -7.70 -5.40
C VAL A 43 -1.99 -8.10 -5.00
N ARG A 44 -1.15 -7.16 -4.63
CA ARG A 44 0.20 -7.48 -4.15
C ARG A 44 0.18 -7.82 -2.65
N LEU A 45 0.53 -9.05 -2.27
CA LEU A 45 0.68 -9.46 -0.88
C LEU A 45 2.17 -9.61 -0.54
N VAL A 46 2.62 -8.84 0.44
CA VAL A 46 3.96 -9.01 1.00
C VAL A 46 3.84 -9.76 2.33
N VAL A 47 4.60 -10.84 2.46
CA VAL A 47 4.58 -11.74 3.63
C VAL A 47 5.90 -11.63 4.36
N PHE A 48 5.86 -11.56 5.70
CA PHE A 48 7.07 -11.56 6.52
C PHE A 48 7.87 -12.86 6.31
N PRO A 49 9.20 -12.78 6.16
CA PRO A 49 10.06 -13.95 6.22
C PRO A 49 9.80 -14.73 7.50
N ARG A 50 9.57 -16.04 7.38
CA ARG A 50 9.40 -16.97 8.52
C ARG A 50 8.14 -16.74 9.37
N ALA A 51 7.14 -16.03 8.86
CA ALA A 51 5.83 -15.93 9.47
C ALA A 51 4.72 -16.14 8.44
N SER A 52 3.56 -16.57 8.90
CA SER A 52 2.37 -16.71 8.06
C SER A 52 1.55 -15.42 8.02
N LEU A 53 0.96 -15.15 6.86
CA LEU A 53 -0.07 -14.13 6.64
C LEU A 53 -1.43 -14.81 6.63
N LYS A 54 -2.36 -14.30 7.43
CA LYS A 54 -3.77 -14.68 7.37
C LYS A 54 -4.52 -13.77 6.41
N LEU A 55 -5.07 -14.33 5.34
CA LEU A 55 -5.86 -13.62 4.35
C LEU A 55 -7.34 -13.95 4.57
N MET A 56 -8.16 -12.96 4.90
CA MET A 56 -9.60 -13.10 5.14
C MET A 56 -10.40 -12.53 3.98
N PHE A 57 -11.29 -13.35 3.41
CA PHE A 57 -12.20 -12.96 2.34
C PHE A 57 -13.46 -12.29 2.89
N HIS A 58 -14.33 -11.80 2.01
CA HIS A 58 -15.60 -11.19 2.45
C HIS A 58 -16.44 -12.18 3.26
N PRO A 59 -17.17 -11.71 4.28
CA PRO A 59 -18.08 -12.57 5.04
C PRO A 59 -19.09 -13.28 4.12
N GLY A 60 -19.16 -14.60 4.25
CA GLY A 60 -20.08 -15.44 3.46
C GLY A 60 -19.51 -15.94 2.12
N GLU A 61 -18.25 -15.66 1.80
CA GLU A 61 -17.55 -16.35 0.71
C GLU A 61 -16.97 -17.68 1.16
N HIS A 62 -17.07 -18.67 0.27
CA HIS A 62 -16.47 -19.99 0.46
C HIS A 62 -15.43 -20.26 -0.61
N ILE A 63 -14.19 -20.50 -0.18
CA ILE A 63 -13.08 -20.85 -1.06
C ILE A 63 -13.35 -22.21 -1.69
N THR A 64 -13.36 -22.25 -3.03
CA THR A 64 -13.55 -23.47 -3.82
C THR A 64 -12.22 -23.97 -4.38
N ARG A 65 -11.29 -23.07 -4.68
CA ARG A 65 -9.98 -23.42 -5.26
C ARG A 65 -8.89 -22.43 -4.89
N VAL A 66 -7.68 -22.96 -4.66
CA VAL A 66 -6.45 -22.18 -4.51
C VAL A 66 -5.39 -22.77 -5.43
N VAL A 67 -4.71 -21.92 -6.18
CA VAL A 67 -3.59 -22.29 -7.06
C VAL A 67 -2.42 -21.36 -6.79
N VAL A 68 -1.27 -21.90 -6.40
CA VAL A 68 -0.02 -21.16 -6.23
C VAL A 68 0.95 -21.58 -7.33
N SER A 69 1.59 -20.61 -8.00
CA SER A 69 2.47 -20.87 -9.14
C SER A 69 3.77 -21.56 -8.75
N ASP A 70 4.32 -21.23 -7.57
CA ASP A 70 5.49 -21.87 -6.98
C ASP A 70 5.18 -22.29 -5.54
N GLY A 71 4.67 -23.52 -5.40
CA GLY A 71 4.39 -24.15 -4.11
C GLY A 71 5.62 -24.45 -3.26
N ALA A 72 6.83 -24.39 -3.83
CA ALA A 72 8.08 -24.52 -3.08
C ALA A 72 8.57 -23.17 -2.53
N ALA A 73 8.04 -22.06 -3.04
CA ALA A 73 8.26 -20.71 -2.51
C ALA A 73 7.21 -20.31 -1.48
N PHE A 74 5.94 -20.63 -1.73
CA PHE A 74 4.81 -20.29 -0.86
C PHE A 74 3.85 -21.46 -0.70
N THR A 75 3.39 -21.67 0.53
CA THR A 75 2.33 -22.62 0.85
C THR A 75 1.08 -21.85 1.24
N ALA A 76 -0.06 -22.22 0.66
CA ALA A 76 -1.36 -21.67 1.00
C ALA A 76 -2.26 -22.79 1.53
N ALA A 77 -2.78 -22.62 2.75
CA ALA A 77 -3.71 -23.56 3.38
C ALA A 77 -5.04 -22.86 3.64
N VAL A 78 -6.15 -23.50 3.24
CA VAL A 78 -7.50 -23.00 3.55
C VAL A 78 -7.84 -23.38 5.00
N LEU A 79 -8.32 -22.42 5.78
CA LEU A 79 -8.74 -22.68 7.18
C LEU A 79 -10.12 -23.34 7.25
N GLU A 80 -10.47 -23.92 8.40
CA GLU A 80 -11.69 -24.73 8.61
C GLU A 80 -13.01 -24.07 8.15
N ARG A 81 -13.13 -22.74 8.25
CA ARG A 81 -14.32 -21.99 7.83
C ARG A 81 -14.39 -21.69 6.33
N SER A 82 -13.35 -22.04 5.57
CA SER A 82 -13.22 -21.79 4.13
C SER A 82 -13.38 -20.32 3.70
N ASP A 83 -13.27 -19.38 4.63
CA ASP A 83 -13.35 -17.93 4.42
C ASP A 83 -11.98 -17.24 4.60
N ALA A 84 -10.95 -18.02 4.90
CA ALA A 84 -9.60 -17.54 5.11
C ALA A 84 -8.54 -18.52 4.61
N ILE A 85 -7.39 -17.96 4.22
CA ILE A 85 -6.18 -18.68 3.85
C ILE A 85 -5.05 -18.30 4.81
N GLU A 86 -4.29 -19.29 5.25
CA GLU A 86 -2.98 -19.11 5.85
C GLU A 86 -1.92 -19.25 4.77
N LEU A 87 -1.16 -18.18 4.54
CA LEU A 87 -0.12 -18.10 3.54
C LEU A 87 1.25 -18.04 4.22
N ALA A 88 2.09 -19.06 4.00
CA ALA A 88 3.41 -19.17 4.62
C ALA A 88 4.51 -19.17 3.54
N PRO A 89 5.54 -18.31 3.67
CA PRO A 89 6.69 -18.36 2.79
C PRO A 89 7.67 -19.44 3.23
N MET A 90 8.18 -20.21 2.28
CA MET A 90 9.17 -21.26 2.52
C MET A 90 10.61 -20.77 2.33
N ARG A 91 10.78 -19.64 1.62
CA ARG A 91 12.08 -19.03 1.30
C ARG A 91 12.05 -17.51 1.42
N ASN A 92 13.18 -16.92 1.81
CA ASN A 92 13.36 -15.47 1.83
C ASN A 92 13.64 -14.96 0.40
N GLY A 93 13.24 -13.72 0.09
CA GLY A 93 13.38 -13.14 -1.25
C GLY A 93 12.58 -13.86 -2.35
N ALA A 94 11.51 -14.56 -1.96
CA ALA A 94 10.69 -15.36 -2.84
C ALA A 94 9.58 -14.51 -3.48
N SER A 95 9.20 -14.86 -4.71
CA SER A 95 8.04 -14.29 -5.39
C SER A 95 7.24 -15.39 -6.09
N ALA A 96 5.92 -15.24 -6.12
CA ALA A 96 5.01 -16.18 -6.78
C ALA A 96 3.69 -15.48 -7.14
N THR A 97 2.82 -16.18 -7.84
CA THR A 97 1.43 -15.76 -8.08
C THR A 97 0.50 -16.76 -7.40
N MET A 98 -0.58 -16.28 -6.81
CA MET A 98 -1.65 -17.11 -6.26
C MET A 98 -2.99 -16.69 -6.84
N LYS A 99 -3.78 -17.66 -7.31
CA LYS A 99 -5.18 -17.45 -7.68
C LYS A 99 -6.08 -18.16 -6.68
N VAL A 100 -7.12 -17.47 -6.24
CA VAL A 100 -8.14 -18.00 -5.35
C VAL A 100 -9.50 -17.84 -6.02
N GLU A 101 -10.24 -18.93 -6.12
CA GLU A 101 -11.63 -18.94 -6.57
C GLU A 101 -12.50 -19.21 -5.35
N THR A 102 -13.51 -18.36 -5.16
CA THR A 102 -14.59 -18.56 -4.20
C THR A 102 -15.88 -18.84 -4.96
N ASP A 103 -16.96 -19.13 -4.24
CA ASP A 103 -18.30 -19.26 -4.79
C ASP A 103 -18.86 -17.95 -5.37
N GLN A 104 -18.27 -16.80 -5.02
CA GLN A 104 -18.74 -15.48 -5.47
C GLN A 104 -17.72 -14.71 -6.33
N ARG A 105 -16.41 -14.87 -6.08
CA ARG A 105 -15.37 -14.00 -6.64
C ARG A 105 -14.12 -14.79 -7.05
N SER A 106 -13.33 -14.18 -7.94
CA SER A 106 -12.01 -14.68 -8.31
C SER A 106 -10.97 -13.63 -8.00
N TYR A 107 -9.94 -14.03 -7.27
CA TYR A 107 -8.86 -13.17 -6.81
C TYR A 107 -7.54 -13.61 -7.44
N THR A 108 -6.73 -12.63 -7.81
CA THR A 108 -5.35 -12.85 -8.27
C THR A 108 -4.41 -12.08 -7.36
N PHE A 109 -3.39 -12.77 -6.85
CA PHE A 109 -2.42 -12.23 -5.91
C PHE A 109 -1.01 -12.36 -6.46
N GLU A 110 -0.23 -11.30 -6.32
CA GLU A 110 1.21 -11.32 -6.49
C GLU A 110 1.88 -11.41 -5.13
N LEU A 111 2.55 -12.53 -4.87
CA LEU A 111 3.16 -12.85 -3.60
C LEU A 111 4.62 -12.44 -3.61
N GLN A 112 5.06 -11.79 -2.54
CA GLN A 112 6.47 -11.47 -2.31
C GLN A 112 6.81 -11.67 -0.84
N THR A 113 8.02 -12.11 -0.52
CA THR A 113 8.53 -11.94 0.85
C THR A 113 9.21 -10.61 0.99
N GLY A 114 8.97 -9.96 2.13
CA GLY A 114 9.54 -8.64 2.41
C GLY A 114 9.36 -8.26 3.86
N GLU A 115 10.08 -7.23 4.27
CA GLU A 115 10.03 -6.67 5.61
C GLU A 115 9.46 -5.24 5.54
N GLY A 116 9.21 -4.61 6.69
CA GLY A 116 8.58 -3.29 6.75
C GLY A 116 7.06 -3.35 6.60
N LEU A 117 6.40 -2.21 6.33
CA LEU A 117 4.92 -2.13 6.40
C LEU A 117 4.18 -2.67 5.19
N ALA A 118 4.88 -2.96 4.08
CA ALA A 118 4.25 -3.70 3.00
C ALA A 118 3.90 -5.11 3.49
N ALA A 119 4.71 -5.69 4.38
CA ALA A 119 4.51 -7.01 4.93
C ALA A 119 3.42 -7.04 6.01
N ALA A 120 2.51 -7.99 5.90
CA ALA A 120 1.38 -8.14 6.81
C ALA A 120 1.34 -9.50 7.50
N TYR A 121 0.75 -9.52 8.69
CA TYR A 121 0.30 -10.76 9.37
C TYR A 121 -1.17 -11.04 9.10
N LEU A 122 -1.97 -10.00 8.87
CA LEU A 122 -3.39 -10.11 8.59
C LEU A 122 -3.75 -9.22 7.42
N VAL A 123 -4.47 -9.75 6.45
CA VAL A 123 -5.08 -8.98 5.37
C VAL A 123 -6.56 -9.33 5.34
N ARG A 124 -7.44 -8.33 5.31
CA ARG A 124 -8.88 -8.55 5.19
C ARG A 124 -9.46 -7.82 3.99
N PHE A 125 -10.40 -8.43 3.31
CA PHE A 125 -11.24 -7.72 2.36
C PHE A 125 -12.41 -7.04 3.09
N VAL A 126 -12.72 -5.79 2.71
CA VAL A 126 -13.90 -5.06 3.20
C VAL A 126 -14.85 -4.74 2.05
N PRO A 127 -16.17 -4.62 2.31
CA PRO A 127 -17.12 -4.12 1.33
C PRO A 127 -16.68 -2.73 0.87
N GLY A 128 -16.59 -2.54 -0.45
CA GLY A 128 -16.28 -1.22 -1.01
C GLY A 128 -17.53 -0.36 -0.96
N GLU A 129 -17.57 0.63 -0.06
CA GLU A 129 -18.32 1.84 -0.39
C GLU A 129 -17.46 2.59 -1.41
N THR A 130 -17.95 2.64 -2.65
CA THR A 130 -17.25 3.22 -3.78
C THR A 130 -17.08 4.73 -3.58
N VAL A 131 -15.93 5.17 -3.10
CA VAL A 131 -15.45 6.51 -3.47
C VAL A 131 -14.80 6.35 -4.83
N ALA A 132 -15.61 6.52 -5.88
CA ALA A 132 -15.10 6.68 -7.23
C ALA A 132 -14.27 7.97 -7.29
N VAL A 133 -12.95 7.88 -7.12
CA VAL A 133 -12.07 9.00 -7.42
C VAL A 133 -11.54 8.82 -8.83
N SER A 134 -12.02 9.67 -9.71
CA SER A 134 -11.58 9.82 -11.10
C SER A 134 -10.06 9.72 -11.24
N ALA A 135 -9.62 8.98 -12.25
CA ALA A 135 -8.26 9.03 -12.75
C ALA A 135 -7.86 10.48 -13.09
N ALA A 136 -6.61 10.80 -12.80
CA ALA A 136 -5.97 12.11 -12.88
C ALA A 136 -6.59 13.21 -12.00
N ALA A 137 -6.04 13.39 -10.80
CA ALA A 137 -6.12 14.70 -10.15
C ALA A 137 -5.23 15.66 -10.97
N PRO A 138 -5.73 16.83 -11.39
CA PRO A 138 -4.86 17.86 -11.94
C PRO A 138 -3.80 18.22 -10.90
N ALA A 139 -2.56 18.49 -11.34
CA ALA A 139 -1.55 19.04 -10.46
C ALA A 139 -2.13 20.31 -9.79
N PRO A 140 -1.99 20.48 -8.46
CA PRO A 140 -2.60 21.61 -7.79
C PRO A 140 -2.00 22.92 -8.33
N ASP A 141 -2.86 23.83 -8.78
CA ASP A 141 -2.51 25.23 -9.06
C ASP A 141 -2.18 26.00 -7.76
N ALA A 142 -2.47 25.39 -6.59
CA ALA A 142 -2.19 25.93 -5.28
C ALA A 142 -0.77 25.59 -4.80
N PRO A 143 -0.08 26.50 -4.10
CA PRO A 143 1.27 26.26 -3.62
C PRO A 143 1.28 25.18 -2.52
N LEU A 144 2.20 24.22 -2.65
CA LEU A 144 2.37 23.14 -1.68
C LEU A 144 2.87 23.69 -0.34
N ILE A 145 2.34 23.17 0.76
CA ILE A 145 2.73 23.57 2.12
C ILE A 145 3.60 22.47 2.73
N SER A 146 4.77 22.86 3.23
CA SER A 146 5.73 21.98 3.89
C SER A 146 5.42 21.77 5.37
N TYR A 147 6.04 20.72 5.92
CA TYR A 147 6.02 20.43 7.35
C TYR A 147 7.42 20.47 7.94
N ARG A 148 7.54 20.99 9.16
CA ARG A 148 8.76 20.97 9.95
C ARG A 148 8.89 19.67 10.74
N LEU A 149 9.97 18.93 10.51
CA LEU A 149 10.23 17.63 11.12
C LEU A 149 11.14 17.72 12.36
N GLN A 150 10.75 17.02 13.43
CA GLN A 150 11.52 16.86 14.68
C GLN A 150 11.51 15.39 15.14
N GLY A 151 12.39 15.03 16.09
CA GLY A 151 12.50 13.67 16.64
C GLY A 151 13.44 12.73 15.88
N ASP A 152 13.25 11.42 16.00
CA ASP A 152 14.19 10.43 15.47
C ASP A 152 14.18 10.36 13.93
N ARG A 153 15.36 10.30 13.30
CA ARG A 153 15.49 10.33 11.83
C ARG A 153 15.07 9.03 11.14
N THR A 154 15.05 7.92 11.84
CA THR A 154 14.68 6.60 11.30
C THR A 154 13.21 6.54 10.93
N VAL A 155 12.35 7.28 11.64
CA VAL A 155 10.89 7.35 11.42
C VAL A 155 10.42 8.63 10.76
N ARG A 156 11.33 9.55 10.41
CA ARG A 156 10.97 10.76 9.64
C ARG A 156 10.70 10.40 8.18
N PRO A 157 9.69 11.03 7.56
CA PRO A 157 9.53 11.01 6.11
C PRO A 157 10.64 11.78 5.41
N ASP A 158 10.92 11.40 4.17
CA ASP A 158 11.86 12.10 3.30
C ASP A 158 11.20 13.31 2.64
N ARG A 159 9.90 13.21 2.30
CA ARG A 159 9.07 14.34 1.87
C ARG A 159 7.72 14.30 2.57
N LEU A 160 7.25 15.47 2.98
CA LEU A 160 5.95 15.65 3.61
C LEU A 160 5.41 17.04 3.26
N TYR A 161 4.27 17.06 2.59
CA TYR A 161 3.62 18.29 2.15
C TYR A 161 2.11 18.11 1.99
N ASP A 162 1.36 19.20 1.92
CA ASP A 162 -0.05 19.20 1.55
C ASP A 162 -0.37 20.16 0.41
N ASP A 163 -1.46 19.89 -0.30
CA ASP A 163 -1.97 20.70 -1.43
C ASP A 163 -3.15 21.60 -1.03
N GLY A 164 -3.39 21.78 0.27
CA GLY A 164 -4.57 22.48 0.78
C GLY A 164 -5.82 21.59 0.93
N THR A 165 -5.81 20.35 0.44
CA THR A 165 -6.89 19.37 0.62
C THR A 165 -6.40 18.05 1.22
N ARG A 166 -5.24 17.56 0.78
CA ARG A 166 -4.67 16.26 1.13
C ARG A 166 -3.23 16.40 1.61
N THR A 167 -2.81 15.49 2.48
CA THR A 167 -1.41 15.38 2.92
C THR A 167 -0.72 14.21 2.23
N PHE A 168 0.50 14.44 1.73
CA PHE A 168 1.31 13.49 0.99
C PHE A 168 2.59 13.21 1.77
N ILE A 169 2.91 11.93 1.99
CA ILE A 169 4.07 11.51 2.76
C ILE A 169 4.87 10.48 1.97
N GLU A 170 6.16 10.73 1.81
CA GLU A 170 7.09 9.87 1.08
C GLU A 170 8.21 9.40 2.01
N TRP A 171 8.53 8.11 1.94
CA TRP A 171 9.71 7.53 2.58
C TRP A 171 10.51 6.72 1.56
N SER A 172 11.81 6.61 1.80
CA SER A 172 12.73 5.80 1.02
C SER A 172 12.31 4.35 1.09
N ARG A 173 12.26 3.68 -0.07
CA ARG A 173 11.81 2.29 -0.24
C ARG A 173 12.53 1.25 0.63
N ASN A 174 13.69 1.59 1.19
CA ASN A 174 14.53 0.71 2.02
C ASN A 174 14.34 0.92 3.53
N ARG A 175 13.33 1.68 3.97
CA ARG A 175 13.06 1.91 5.40
C ARG A 175 11.76 1.27 5.85
N ALA A 176 11.73 0.84 7.12
CA ALA A 176 10.48 0.50 7.78
C ALA A 176 9.60 1.76 7.85
N LEU A 177 8.40 1.68 7.30
CA LEU A 177 7.43 2.77 7.40
C LEU A 177 6.89 2.84 8.85
N PRO A 178 6.71 4.04 9.42
CA PRO A 178 6.15 4.21 10.77
C PRO A 178 4.62 4.22 10.77
N ALA A 179 4.01 3.98 11.93
CA ALA A 179 2.61 4.31 12.17
C ALA A 179 2.44 5.85 12.18
N VAL A 180 1.36 6.34 11.56
CA VAL A 180 1.07 7.76 11.40
C VAL A 180 -0.17 8.16 12.22
N PHE A 181 0.01 9.15 13.07
CA PHE A 181 -1.05 9.73 13.90
C PHE A 181 -1.17 11.22 13.61
N GLY A 182 -2.37 11.76 13.76
CA GLY A 182 -2.70 13.17 13.62
C GLY A 182 -3.11 13.74 14.96
N ILE A 183 -2.78 15.00 15.19
CA ILE A 183 -3.26 15.71 16.38
C ILE A 183 -4.48 16.52 15.99
N GLY A 184 -5.62 16.17 16.60
CA GLY A 184 -6.88 16.85 16.38
C GLY A 184 -6.92 18.24 17.00
N PRO A 185 -7.97 19.05 16.71
CA PRO A 185 -8.09 20.43 17.18
C PRO A 185 -8.02 20.58 18.72
N GLY A 186 -8.45 19.55 19.46
CA GLY A 186 -8.39 19.50 20.92
C GLY A 186 -7.07 18.99 21.51
N GLY A 187 -6.05 18.74 20.68
CA GLY A 187 -4.76 18.20 21.12
C GLY A 187 -4.75 16.67 21.33
N SER A 188 -5.88 16.00 21.08
CA SER A 188 -5.96 14.54 21.14
C SER A 188 -5.26 13.92 19.94
N GLU A 189 -4.47 12.88 20.20
CA GLU A 189 -3.93 12.03 19.15
C GLU A 189 -5.05 11.17 18.59
N GLU A 190 -5.35 11.37 17.32
CA GLU A 190 -6.23 10.55 16.51
C GLU A 190 -5.34 9.83 15.51
N VAL A 191 -5.57 8.54 15.28
CA VAL A 191 -4.81 7.89 14.23
C VAL A 191 -5.29 8.43 12.86
N VAL A 192 -4.53 8.22 11.78
CA VAL A 192 -4.86 8.80 10.47
C VAL A 192 -5.30 7.75 9.45
N ALA A 193 -6.46 7.98 8.83
CA ALA A 193 -6.93 7.19 7.70
C ALA A 193 -6.24 7.69 6.43
N GLY A 194 -5.42 6.84 5.82
CA GLY A 194 -4.71 7.11 4.58
C GLY A 194 -4.53 5.87 3.73
N TYR A 195 -4.08 6.05 2.49
CA TYR A 195 -3.86 4.98 1.51
C TYR A 195 -2.58 5.24 0.72
N MET A 196 -1.98 4.18 0.18
CA MET A 196 -0.80 4.29 -0.67
C MET A 196 -1.20 4.54 -2.13
N ARG A 197 -0.51 5.46 -2.81
CA ARG A 197 -0.62 5.72 -4.25
C ARG A 197 0.76 6.06 -4.81
N ASP A 198 1.22 5.31 -5.81
CA ASP A 198 2.50 5.57 -6.49
C ASP A 198 3.69 5.73 -5.49
N ASP A 199 3.73 4.88 -4.46
CA ASP A 199 4.69 4.90 -3.35
C ASP A 199 4.60 6.11 -2.39
N VAL A 200 3.53 6.89 -2.48
CA VAL A 200 3.20 8.00 -1.58
C VAL A 200 2.06 7.59 -0.65
N PHE A 201 2.20 7.83 0.66
CA PHE A 201 1.09 7.71 1.60
C PHE A 201 0.24 8.98 1.55
N VAL A 202 -1.02 8.83 1.16
CA VAL A 202 -1.96 9.93 0.96
C VAL A 202 -3.01 9.90 2.07
N ILE A 203 -3.24 11.07 2.65
CA ILE A 203 -4.25 11.30 3.68
C ILE A 203 -5.25 12.29 3.09
N ASP A 204 -6.54 11.92 3.05
CA ASP A 204 -7.62 12.79 2.54
C ASP A 204 -8.03 13.91 3.54
N ARG A 205 -7.07 14.36 4.36
CA ARG A 205 -7.25 15.38 5.39
C ARG A 205 -5.92 16.08 5.67
N ILE A 206 -6.00 17.34 6.09
CA ILE A 206 -4.87 18.11 6.60
C ILE A 206 -4.84 18.07 8.12
N TYR A 207 -3.66 17.78 8.65
CA TYR A 207 -3.35 17.89 10.07
C TYR A 207 -2.33 19.00 10.31
N ASN A 208 -2.53 19.80 11.34
CA ASN A 208 -1.54 20.79 11.77
C ASN A 208 -0.30 20.13 12.39
N GLU A 209 -0.48 18.95 12.98
CA GLU A 209 0.60 18.16 13.55
C GLU A 209 0.35 16.68 13.31
N LEU A 210 1.41 15.99 12.88
CA LEU A 210 1.46 14.54 12.69
C LEU A 210 2.55 13.95 13.58
N VAL A 211 2.36 12.71 14.00
CA VAL A 211 3.31 11.92 14.79
C VAL A 211 3.61 10.63 14.05
N PHE A 212 4.89 10.29 13.95
CA PHE A 212 5.38 9.06 13.35
C PHE A 212 5.99 8.19 14.43
N ARG A 213 5.62 6.91 14.50
CA ARG A 213 6.17 5.97 15.48
C ARG A 213 6.56 4.64 14.86
N PHE A 214 7.68 4.09 15.32
CA PHE A 214 8.07 2.72 15.04
C PHE A 214 8.86 2.18 16.24
N ASP A 215 8.38 1.11 16.87
CA ASP A 215 8.91 0.59 18.13
C ASP A 215 9.05 1.67 19.22
N LYS A 216 10.29 2.08 19.55
CA LYS A 216 10.59 3.14 20.53
C LYS A 216 10.85 4.49 19.87
N GLU A 217 10.97 4.52 18.56
CA GLU A 217 11.32 5.71 17.79
C GLU A 217 10.10 6.57 17.52
N ARG A 218 10.30 7.89 17.61
CA ARG A 218 9.24 8.87 17.45
C ARG A 218 9.74 10.11 16.73
N ALA A 219 8.98 10.55 15.73
CA ALA A 219 9.13 11.85 15.09
C ALA A 219 7.81 12.61 15.07
N THR A 220 7.90 13.93 14.94
CA THR A 220 6.74 14.81 14.76
C THR A 220 6.93 15.69 13.54
N ALA A 221 5.82 16.02 12.88
CA ALA A 221 5.76 16.98 11.80
C ALA A 221 4.75 18.06 12.15
N ARG A 222 5.16 19.33 12.05
CA ARG A 222 4.26 20.46 12.24
C ARG A 222 4.10 21.23 10.94
N ARG A 223 2.86 21.41 10.49
CA ARG A 223 2.53 22.13 9.26
C ARG A 223 3.03 23.57 9.35
N GLU A 224 3.67 24.06 8.29
CA GLU A 224 4.12 25.44 8.23
C GLU A 224 2.98 26.38 7.82
N SER A 225 3.05 27.64 8.26
CA SER A 225 1.99 28.64 8.04
C SER A 225 2.10 29.37 6.70
N LYS A 226 3.18 29.12 5.95
CA LYS A 226 3.44 29.72 4.63
C LYS A 226 3.96 28.65 3.66
N PRO A 227 3.66 28.77 2.35
CA PRO A 227 4.31 27.93 1.34
C PRO A 227 5.81 28.21 1.30
N SER A 228 6.60 27.16 1.12
CA SER A 228 8.06 27.24 0.96
C SER A 228 8.46 27.84 -0.38
#